data_AF-A0A820LVH5-F1
#
_entry.id   AF-A0A820LVH5-F1
#
_cell.length_a   1.000
_cell.length_b   1.000
_cell.length_c   1.000
_cell.angle_alpha   90.00
_cell.angle_beta   90.00
_cell.angle_gamma   90.00
#
_symmetry.space_group_name_H-M   'P 1'
#
loop_
_entity.id
_entity.type
_entity.pdbx_description
1 polymer ?
#
loop_
_entity_poly.entity_id
_entity_poly.type
_entity_poly.pdbx_seq_one_letter_code
_entity_poly.pdbx_strand_id
1 'polypeptide(L)'
;LFSDGNDFSTETIEKNRNIYYQKQLANQINSQVTQIISLLTSSLNIHLNIGQSSLMNTSQSFVSLETISIQSLKDRLVKQVENAQFNIPSSFILNTTSNSSISLRSRVDPLASFGNFQNTNLSRSISLSIIDQNGNDVSFAAHQNNPIQLMIPRDPNVLIPSMYLQNVTSIKSTINNLLFNYHYINITSSLPISA
;
A
#
# COMPACT_ATOMS: atom_id res chain seq x y z
N LEU A 1 -12.79 2.64 48.97
CA LEU A 1 -13.75 3.02 50.02
C LEU A 1 -15.16 2.83 49.48
N PHE A 2 -15.76 1.66 49.71
CA PHE A 2 -17.19 1.47 49.48
C PHE A 2 -17.73 0.82 50.76
N SER A 3 -18.20 1.67 51.68
CA SER A 3 -19.01 1.28 52.82
C SER A 3 -20.06 2.37 52.98
N ASP A 4 -21.28 2.10 52.55
CA ASP A 4 -22.39 2.01 53.48
C ASP A 4 -23.60 1.43 52.76
N GLY A 5 -23.92 0.19 53.13
CA GLY A 5 -25.20 -0.42 52.79
C GLY A 5 -26.26 0.19 53.68
N ASN A 6 -27.24 0.86 53.05
CA ASN A 6 -28.51 1.31 53.61
C ASN A 6 -28.56 2.73 54.21
N ASP A 7 -27.89 3.71 53.60
CA ASP A 7 -28.32 5.11 53.73
C ASP A 7 -29.25 5.50 52.56
N PHE A 8 -30.54 5.60 52.84
CA PHE A 8 -31.58 6.08 51.91
C PHE A 8 -31.89 7.57 52.09
N SER A 9 -30.98 8.33 52.72
CA SER A 9 -31.13 9.78 52.79
C SER A 9 -31.32 10.38 51.40
N THR A 10 -32.15 11.41 51.32
CA THR A 10 -32.39 12.16 50.07
C THR A 10 -31.08 12.68 49.49
N GLU A 11 -30.14 13.04 50.36
CA GLU A 11 -28.79 13.49 50.00
C GLU A 11 -27.96 12.39 49.32
N THR A 12 -27.99 11.16 49.82
CA THR A 12 -27.30 10.01 49.19
C THR A 12 -27.94 9.63 47.84
N ILE A 13 -29.26 9.74 47.72
CA ILE A 13 -29.97 9.49 46.45
C ILE A 13 -29.64 10.58 45.41
N GLU A 14 -29.64 11.85 45.80
CA GLU A 14 -29.28 12.96 44.91
C GLU A 14 -27.81 12.91 44.48
N LYS A 15 -26.91 12.57 45.40
CA LYS A 15 -25.49 12.36 45.10
C LYS A 15 -25.26 11.22 44.11
N ASN A 16 -25.96 10.10 44.27
CA ASN A 16 -25.89 8.97 43.33
C ASN A 16 -26.46 9.33 41.94
N ARG A 17 -27.55 10.09 41.87
CA ARG A 17 -28.07 10.65 40.60
C ARG A 17 -27.06 11.57 39.94
N ASN A 18 -26.43 12.46 40.72
CA ASN A 18 -25.41 13.37 40.22
C ASN A 18 -24.20 12.61 39.65
N ILE A 19 -23.71 11.58 40.35
CA ILE A 19 -22.61 10.73 39.87
C ILE A 19 -22.99 10.00 38.58
N TYR A 20 -24.24 9.52 38.48
CA TYR A 20 -24.74 8.87 37.26
C TYR A 20 -24.72 9.80 36.05
N TYR A 21 -25.24 11.03 36.19
CA TYR A 21 -25.23 12.02 35.11
C TYR A 21 -23.81 12.49 34.76
N GLN A 22 -22.94 12.66 35.75
CA GLN A 22 -21.52 12.97 35.51
C GLN A 22 -20.83 11.86 34.73
N LYS A 23 -21.11 10.58 35.02
CA LYS A 23 -20.56 9.45 34.27
C LYS A 23 -21.08 9.39 32.83
N GLN A 24 -22.37 9.67 32.60
CA GLN A 24 -22.91 9.76 31.24
C GLN A 24 -22.23 10.88 30.43
N LEU A 25 -22.09 12.06 31.02
CA LEU A 25 -21.42 13.19 30.38
C LEU A 25 -19.95 12.86 30.08
N ALA A 26 -19.23 12.25 31.02
CA ALA A 26 -17.85 11.82 30.81
C ALA A 26 -17.72 10.81 29.66
N ASN A 27 -18.66 9.88 29.53
CA ASN A 27 -18.69 8.92 28.41
C ASN A 27 -18.95 9.62 27.07
N GLN A 28 -19.87 10.59 27.04
CA GLN A 28 -20.14 11.39 25.84
C GLN A 28 -18.92 12.20 25.42
N ILE A 29 -18.26 12.86 26.37
CA ILE A 29 -17.02 13.60 26.13
C ILE A 29 -15.95 12.65 25.60
N ASN A 30 -15.75 11.49 26.22
CA ASN A 30 -14.76 10.52 25.77
C ASN A 30 -15.01 10.04 24.33
N SER A 31 -16.28 9.78 23.98
CA SER A 31 -16.66 9.40 22.62
C SER A 31 -16.37 10.52 21.61
N GLN A 32 -16.73 11.76 21.93
CA GLN A 32 -16.47 12.94 21.09
C GLN A 32 -14.98 13.20 20.92
N VAL A 33 -14.19 13.13 22.00
CA VAL A 33 -12.74 13.30 21.96
C VAL A 33 -12.09 12.22 21.10
N THR A 34 -12.54 10.97 21.22
CA THR A 34 -12.04 9.86 20.39
C THR A 34 -12.33 10.10 18.91
N GLN A 35 -13.53 10.59 18.57
CA GLN A 35 -13.89 10.95 17.19
C GLN A 35 -13.04 12.11 16.67
N ILE A 36 -12.82 13.15 17.48
CA ILE A 36 -11.95 14.29 17.11
C ILE A 36 -10.52 13.82 16.86
N ILE A 37 -9.95 12.98 17.74
CA ILE A 37 -8.61 12.42 17.55
C ILE A 37 -8.55 11.58 16.26
N SER A 38 -9.57 10.78 15.98
CA SER A 38 -9.67 9.99 14.74
C SER A 38 -9.73 10.88 13.49
N LEU A 39 -10.54 11.95 13.53
CA LEU A 39 -10.66 12.93 12.45
C LEU A 39 -9.37 13.72 12.24
N LEU A 40 -8.70 14.14 13.31
CA LEU A 40 -7.41 14.82 13.24
C LEU A 40 -6.33 13.88 12.71
N THR A 41 -6.30 12.62 13.16
CA THR A 41 -5.33 11.62 12.70
C THR A 41 -5.54 11.29 11.23
N SER A 42 -6.78 11.11 10.79
CA SER A 42 -7.10 10.89 9.38
C SER A 42 -6.78 12.11 8.51
N SER A 43 -7.15 13.32 8.96
CA SER A 43 -6.81 14.57 8.27
C SER A 43 -5.29 14.75 8.16
N LEU A 44 -4.54 14.48 9.23
CA LEU A 44 -3.09 14.54 9.24
C LEU A 44 -2.47 13.48 8.31
N ASN A 45 -3.00 12.25 8.31
CA ASN A 45 -2.55 11.20 7.40
C ASN A 45 -2.82 11.53 5.93
N ILE A 46 -4.00 12.09 5.61
CA ILE A 46 -4.38 12.53 4.27
C ILE A 46 -3.50 13.70 3.83
N HIS A 47 -3.39 14.73 4.68
CA HIS A 47 -2.73 15.99 4.33
C HIS A 47 -1.22 15.86 4.27
N LEU A 48 -0.65 14.94 5.06
CA LEU A 48 0.79 14.82 5.15
C LEU A 48 1.37 13.67 4.34
N ASN A 49 0.64 12.57 4.05
CA ASN A 49 1.19 11.41 3.32
C ASN A 49 2.63 11.04 3.76
N ILE A 50 3.02 11.32 5.01
CA ILE A 50 4.43 11.38 5.44
C ILE A 50 5.06 10.00 5.36
N GLY A 51 4.28 8.95 5.62
CA GLY A 51 4.73 7.58 5.43
C GLY A 51 5.15 7.28 3.99
N GLN A 52 4.34 7.69 3.00
CA GLN A 52 4.67 7.49 1.58
C GLN A 52 5.82 8.40 1.12
N SER A 53 5.77 9.69 1.46
CA SER A 53 6.77 10.67 1.04
C SER A 53 8.15 10.42 1.68
N SER A 54 8.20 10.01 2.95
CA SER A 54 9.47 9.72 3.64
C SER A 54 10.09 8.40 3.15
N LEU A 55 9.28 7.36 2.91
CA LEU A 55 9.78 6.08 2.38
C LEU A 55 10.27 6.20 0.92
N MET A 56 9.52 6.86 0.04
CA MET A 56 9.90 7.05 -1.39
C MET A 56 11.13 7.95 -1.60
N ASN A 57 11.49 8.79 -0.62
CA ASN A 57 12.64 9.70 -0.71
C ASN A 57 13.98 9.07 -0.27
N THR A 58 14.00 7.83 0.24
CA THR A 58 15.25 7.21 0.69
C THR A 58 16.07 6.69 -0.49
N SER A 59 17.38 6.92 -0.56
CA SER A 59 18.24 6.33 -1.62
C SER A 59 18.55 4.84 -1.39
N GLN A 60 17.76 4.16 -0.55
CA GLN A 60 18.00 2.79 -0.12
C GLN A 60 17.26 1.80 -1.01
N SER A 61 17.87 0.63 -1.18
CA SER A 61 17.23 -0.54 -1.77
C SER A 61 16.48 -1.31 -0.69
N PHE A 62 15.24 -1.68 -0.97
CA PHE A 62 14.44 -2.53 -0.10
C PHE A 62 14.27 -3.90 -0.71
N VAL A 63 14.51 -4.95 0.07
CA VAL A 63 14.28 -6.35 -0.33
C VAL A 63 13.44 -7.03 0.75
N SER A 64 12.34 -7.64 0.33
CA SER A 64 11.53 -8.54 1.15
C SER A 64 11.63 -9.94 0.57
N LEU A 65 11.83 -10.94 1.43
CA LEU A 65 11.94 -12.34 1.06
C LEU A 65 11.02 -13.16 1.95
N GLU A 66 10.13 -13.93 1.34
CA GLU A 66 9.16 -14.76 2.07
C GLU A 66 9.11 -16.17 1.50
N THR A 67 9.34 -17.18 2.33
CA THR A 67 9.22 -18.58 1.92
C THR A 67 7.80 -19.08 2.10
N ILE A 68 7.19 -19.56 1.03
CA ILE A 68 5.77 -19.91 0.97
C ILE A 68 5.58 -21.21 0.17
N SER A 69 4.48 -21.91 0.40
CA SER A 69 4.09 -23.03 -0.46
C SER A 69 3.50 -22.49 -1.77
N ILE A 70 3.74 -23.22 -2.87
CA ILE A 70 3.25 -22.85 -4.21
C ILE A 70 1.71 -22.72 -4.23
N GLN A 71 1.00 -23.57 -3.49
CA GLN A 71 -0.46 -23.51 -3.38
C GLN A 71 -0.93 -22.19 -2.76
N SER A 72 -0.17 -21.64 -1.81
CA SER A 72 -0.49 -20.39 -1.11
C SER A 72 -0.12 -19.14 -1.90
N LEU A 73 0.40 -19.28 -3.13
CA LEU A 73 0.72 -18.17 -4.01
C LEU A 73 -0.48 -17.70 -4.84
N LYS A 74 -1.46 -18.58 -5.06
CA LYS A 74 -2.69 -18.25 -5.80
C LYS A 74 -3.56 -17.28 -4.99
N ASP A 75 -4.16 -16.30 -5.68
CA ASP A 75 -4.99 -15.24 -5.08
C ASP A 75 -4.31 -14.48 -3.93
N ARG A 76 -3.00 -14.29 -4.05
CA ARG A 76 -2.19 -13.71 -3.00
C ARG A 76 -1.91 -12.24 -3.27
N LEU A 77 -2.11 -11.42 -2.24
CA LEU A 77 -1.64 -10.04 -2.21
C LEU A 77 -0.24 -9.97 -1.57
N VAL A 78 0.72 -9.48 -2.33
CA VAL A 78 2.10 -9.28 -1.89
C VAL A 78 2.30 -7.79 -1.64
N LYS A 79 2.45 -7.40 -0.38
CA LYS A 79 2.71 -6.01 -0.02
C LYS A 79 4.21 -5.73 -0.12
N GLN A 80 4.57 -4.71 -0.90
CA GLN A 80 5.93 -4.19 -0.94
C GLN A 80 6.10 -3.06 0.09
N VAL A 81 7.36 -2.66 0.28
CA VAL A 81 7.68 -1.38 0.92
C VAL A 81 7.13 -0.25 0.03
N GLU A 82 6.80 0.91 0.61
CA GLU A 82 6.24 2.08 -0.11
C GLU A 82 4.79 1.92 -0.58
N ASN A 83 4.03 1.02 0.05
CA ASN A 83 2.61 0.75 -0.23
C ASN A 83 2.28 0.19 -1.62
N ALA A 84 3.27 -0.05 -2.48
CA ALA A 84 3.06 -0.82 -3.71
C ALA A 84 2.69 -2.28 -3.38
N GLN A 85 1.86 -2.90 -4.21
CA GLN A 85 1.36 -4.24 -3.98
C GLN A 85 1.31 -5.02 -5.28
N PHE A 86 1.66 -6.30 -5.24
CA PHE A 86 1.41 -7.23 -6.35
C PHE A 86 0.19 -8.08 -6.00
N ASN A 87 -0.80 -8.08 -6.88
CA ASN A 87 -1.93 -8.98 -6.80
C ASN A 87 -1.67 -10.18 -7.73
N ILE A 88 -1.50 -11.36 -7.13
CA ILE A 88 -1.25 -12.59 -7.86
C ILE A 88 -2.59 -13.30 -8.11
N PRO A 89 -2.94 -13.57 -9.38
CA PRO A 89 -4.23 -14.14 -9.75
C PRO A 89 -4.35 -15.62 -9.37
N SER A 90 -5.58 -16.12 -9.19
CA SER A 90 -5.90 -17.56 -9.07
C SER A 90 -5.35 -18.40 -10.22
N SER A 91 -5.36 -17.85 -11.44
CA SER A 91 -4.89 -18.49 -12.67
C SER A 91 -3.37 -18.49 -12.82
N PHE A 92 -2.63 -18.12 -11.77
CA PHE A 92 -1.18 -18.12 -11.78
C PHE A 92 -0.63 -19.54 -11.93
N ILE A 93 0.31 -19.72 -12.87
CA ILE A 93 0.95 -21.00 -13.17
C ILE A 93 2.46 -20.85 -12.93
N LEU A 94 3.02 -21.80 -12.18
CA LEU A 94 4.44 -21.91 -11.90
C LEU A 94 4.98 -23.19 -12.52
N ASN A 95 6.10 -23.09 -13.26
CA ASN A 95 6.73 -24.24 -13.91
C ASN A 95 7.62 -25.03 -12.93
N THR A 96 7.06 -25.50 -11.81
CA THR A 96 7.79 -26.28 -10.80
C THR A 96 6.95 -27.42 -10.24
N THR A 97 7.62 -28.36 -9.57
CA THR A 97 6.99 -29.49 -8.90
C THR A 97 6.07 -29.03 -7.77
N SER A 98 4.94 -29.73 -7.60
CA SER A 98 3.79 -29.31 -6.81
C SER A 98 3.99 -29.25 -5.29
N ASN A 99 5.12 -29.72 -4.74
CA ASN A 99 5.32 -29.82 -3.29
C ASN A 99 6.55 -29.04 -2.77
N SER A 100 7.19 -28.22 -3.60
CA SER A 100 8.34 -27.43 -3.16
C SER A 100 7.90 -26.15 -2.43
N SER A 101 8.69 -25.76 -1.43
CA SER A 101 8.70 -24.39 -0.93
C SER A 101 9.41 -23.49 -1.95
N ILE A 102 8.87 -22.30 -2.14
CA ILE A 102 9.44 -21.26 -2.97
C ILE A 102 9.70 -20.02 -2.13
N SER A 103 10.68 -19.22 -2.52
CA SER A 103 10.92 -17.92 -1.89
C SER A 103 10.46 -16.81 -2.83
N LEU A 104 9.47 -16.06 -2.36
CA LEU A 104 8.98 -14.86 -3.03
C LEU A 104 9.87 -13.68 -2.63
N ARG A 105 10.54 -13.09 -3.62
CA ARG A 105 11.41 -11.93 -3.44
C ARG A 105 10.80 -10.71 -4.10
N SER A 106 10.56 -9.67 -3.30
CA SER A 106 10.03 -8.38 -3.70
C SER A 106 11.10 -7.32 -3.47
N ARG A 107 11.44 -6.52 -4.49
CA ARG A 107 12.53 -5.56 -4.38
C ARG A 107 12.18 -4.20 -4.99
N VAL A 108 12.53 -3.13 -4.26
CA VAL A 108 12.43 -1.74 -4.68
C VAL A 108 13.83 -1.13 -4.70
N ASP A 109 14.27 -0.67 -5.87
CA ASP A 109 15.60 -0.06 -6.04
C ASP A 109 15.48 1.40 -6.53
N PRO A 110 16.33 2.32 -6.02
CA PRO A 110 16.54 3.61 -6.68
C PRO A 110 17.14 3.39 -8.07
N LEU A 111 16.55 4.03 -9.09
CA LEU A 111 17.18 4.13 -10.40
C LEU A 111 18.10 5.36 -10.37
N ALA A 112 19.40 5.15 -10.61
CA ALA A 112 20.42 6.21 -10.60
C ALA A 112 20.12 7.30 -11.65
N SER A 113 20.58 8.53 -11.40
CA SER A 113 20.55 9.62 -12.37
C SER A 113 21.34 9.27 -13.63
N PHE A 114 20.67 9.24 -14.78
CA PHE A 114 21.34 9.19 -16.07
C PHE A 114 21.81 10.61 -16.47
N GLY A 115 23.12 10.83 -16.53
CA GLY A 115 23.74 12.08 -16.98
C GLY A 115 24.14 13.07 -15.88
N ASN A 116 24.69 14.22 -16.29
CA ASN A 116 25.14 15.35 -15.42
C ASN A 116 23.98 16.11 -14.74
N PHE A 117 22.77 15.57 -14.80
CA PHE A 117 21.58 16.20 -14.24
C PHE A 117 21.31 15.61 -12.87
N GLN A 118 21.12 16.51 -11.91
CA GLN A 118 20.83 16.22 -10.52
C GLN A 118 19.86 15.03 -10.37
N ASN A 119 20.28 14.05 -9.57
CA ASN A 119 19.47 13.01 -8.92
C ASN A 119 17.96 13.12 -9.20
N THR A 120 17.42 12.29 -10.11
CA THR A 120 15.96 12.11 -10.13
C THR A 120 15.60 11.21 -8.95
N ASN A 121 15.44 11.80 -7.76
CA ASN A 121 15.03 11.11 -6.52
C ASN A 121 13.66 10.38 -6.63
N LEU A 122 13.04 10.41 -7.81
CA LEU A 122 11.69 9.92 -8.10
C LEU A 122 11.67 8.59 -8.86
N SER A 123 12.76 8.19 -9.51
CA SER A 123 12.76 7.00 -10.36
C SER A 123 13.08 5.76 -9.53
N ARG A 124 12.14 4.81 -9.47
CA ARG A 124 12.27 3.55 -8.74
C ARG A 124 11.99 2.36 -9.64
N SER A 125 12.77 1.29 -9.46
CA SER A 125 12.48 -0.02 -10.03
C SER A 125 11.78 -0.86 -8.98
N ILE A 126 10.62 -1.41 -9.34
CA ILE A 126 9.84 -2.32 -8.50
C ILE A 126 9.85 -3.67 -9.20
N SER A 127 10.26 -4.71 -8.49
CA SER A 127 10.41 -6.06 -9.05
C SER A 127 9.87 -7.14 -8.12
N LEU A 128 9.41 -8.22 -8.74
CA LEU A 128 8.93 -9.43 -8.08
C LEU A 128 9.56 -10.63 -8.78
N SER A 129 10.25 -11.48 -8.02
CA SER A 129 10.83 -12.73 -8.51
C SER A 129 10.46 -13.88 -7.57
N ILE A 130 10.33 -15.08 -8.13
CA ILE A 130 10.11 -16.31 -7.37
C ILE A 130 11.37 -17.15 -7.51
N ILE A 131 11.87 -17.64 -6.40
CA ILE A 131 13.12 -18.38 -6.31
C ILE A 131 12.82 -19.78 -5.79
N ASP A 132 13.43 -20.80 -6.38
CA ASP A 132 13.35 -22.17 -5.87
C ASP A 132 14.20 -22.36 -4.60
N GLN A 133 14.10 -23.54 -4.01
CA GLN A 133 14.90 -23.95 -2.84
C GLN A 133 16.42 -23.96 -3.09
N ASN A 134 16.86 -23.97 -4.35
CA ASN A 134 18.26 -23.99 -4.75
C ASN A 134 18.79 -22.58 -5.06
N GLY A 135 17.95 -21.54 -4.96
CA GLY A 135 18.33 -20.15 -5.25
C GLY A 135 18.17 -19.75 -6.72
N ASN A 136 17.55 -20.57 -7.56
CA ASN A 136 17.33 -20.26 -8.98
C ASN A 136 15.99 -19.55 -9.20
N ASP A 137 15.96 -18.61 -10.14
CA ASP A 137 14.72 -17.95 -10.54
C ASP A 137 13.77 -18.92 -11.25
N VAL A 138 12.52 -18.88 -10.83
CA VAL A 138 11.45 -19.73 -11.34
C VAL A 138 10.60 -18.95 -12.34
N SER A 139 10.52 -19.45 -13.56
CA SER A 139 9.61 -18.91 -14.56
C SER A 139 8.14 -19.09 -14.16
N PHE A 140 7.36 -18.04 -14.34
CA PHE A 140 5.92 -18.03 -14.10
C PHE A 140 5.17 -17.39 -15.27
N ALA A 141 3.90 -17.76 -15.41
CA ALA A 141 3.00 -17.17 -16.37
C ALA A 141 1.66 -16.84 -15.70
N ALA A 142 1.07 -15.73 -16.13
CA ALA A 142 -0.30 -15.37 -15.81
C ALA A 142 -1.12 -15.34 -17.10
N HIS A 143 -2.39 -15.73 -17.02
CA HIS A 143 -3.30 -15.62 -18.15
C HIS A 143 -3.52 -14.15 -18.53
N GLN A 144 -3.64 -13.86 -19.83
CA GLN A 144 -3.87 -12.50 -20.32
C GLN A 144 -5.15 -11.86 -19.75
N ASN A 145 -6.19 -12.66 -19.51
CA ASN A 145 -7.47 -12.19 -18.97
C ASN A 145 -7.44 -11.94 -17.45
N ASN A 146 -6.41 -12.44 -16.76
CA ASN A 146 -6.24 -12.25 -15.32
C ASN A 146 -4.73 -12.14 -15.04
N PRO A 147 -4.11 -10.99 -15.41
CA PRO A 147 -2.68 -10.80 -15.27
C PRO A 147 -2.29 -10.55 -13.81
N ILE A 148 -1.00 -10.66 -13.51
CA ILE A 148 -0.45 -10.12 -12.26
C ILE A 148 -0.57 -8.61 -12.32
N GLN A 149 -1.15 -8.01 -11.27
CA GLN A 149 -1.35 -6.56 -11.22
C GLN A 149 -0.37 -5.94 -10.24
N LEU A 150 0.31 -4.88 -10.67
CA LEU A 150 1.02 -3.97 -9.79
C LEU A 150 0.07 -2.83 -9.41
N MET A 151 -0.25 -2.73 -8.12
CA MET A 151 -1.08 -1.67 -7.56
C MET A 151 -0.19 -0.70 -6.80
N ILE A 152 -0.19 0.57 -7.21
CA ILE A 152 0.47 1.66 -6.49
C ILE A 152 -0.65 2.56 -5.95
N PRO A 153 -0.89 2.61 -4.64
CA PRO A 153 -1.92 3.44 -4.07
C PRO A 153 -1.56 4.92 -4.29
N ARG A 154 -2.60 5.69 -4.60
CA ARG A 154 -2.50 7.11 -4.92
C ARG A 154 -3.30 7.92 -3.92
N ASP A 155 -2.98 9.21 -3.84
CA ASP A 155 -3.87 10.17 -3.20
C ASP A 155 -5.21 10.23 -3.98
N PRO A 156 -6.36 9.93 -3.33
CA PRO A 156 -7.67 9.99 -3.98
C PRO A 156 -8.03 11.38 -4.51
N ASN A 157 -7.49 12.45 -3.91
CA ASN A 157 -7.84 13.84 -4.21
C ASN A 157 -7.09 14.41 -5.42
N VAL A 158 -6.12 13.67 -5.98
CA VAL A 158 -5.41 14.06 -7.20
C VAL A 158 -6.19 13.56 -8.40
N LEU A 159 -6.59 14.45 -9.31
CA LEU A 159 -7.19 14.03 -10.57
C LEU A 159 -6.09 13.58 -11.54
N ILE A 160 -6.10 12.32 -11.95
CA ILE A 160 -5.14 11.80 -12.92
C ILE A 160 -5.73 11.93 -14.32
N PRO A 161 -5.09 12.68 -15.24
CA PRO A 161 -5.54 12.74 -16.63
C PRO A 161 -5.31 11.40 -17.32
N SER A 162 -6.07 11.14 -18.40
CA SER A 162 -5.94 9.90 -19.16
C SER A 162 -4.50 9.62 -19.59
N MET A 163 -4.07 8.37 -19.41
CA MET A 163 -2.78 7.89 -19.92
C MET A 163 -2.82 7.84 -21.45
N TYR A 164 -1.77 8.36 -22.08
CA TYR A 164 -1.55 8.16 -23.51
C TYR A 164 -0.63 6.96 -23.69
N LEU A 165 -1.11 5.93 -24.39
CA LEU A 165 -0.30 4.81 -24.83
C LEU A 165 0.47 5.22 -26.10
N GLN A 166 1.79 5.17 -26.03
CA GLN A 166 2.67 5.28 -27.18
C GLN A 166 3.40 3.95 -27.40
N ASN A 167 3.20 3.37 -28.57
CA ASN A 167 3.94 2.19 -28.99
C ASN A 167 5.33 2.62 -29.46
N VAL A 168 6.32 2.48 -28.58
CA VAL A 168 7.71 2.87 -28.89
C VAL A 168 8.47 1.63 -29.33
N THR A 169 8.50 1.32 -30.63
CA THR A 169 9.61 0.53 -31.18
C THR A 169 9.81 0.66 -32.68
N SER A 170 11.04 1.01 -33.08
CA SER A 170 11.69 0.54 -34.32
C SER A 170 13.19 0.82 -34.23
N ILE A 171 13.97 -0.17 -33.79
CA ILE A 171 15.36 -0.31 -34.26
C ILE A 171 15.32 -1.51 -35.20
N LYS A 172 15.03 -1.22 -36.48
CA LYS A 172 14.95 -2.11 -37.64
C LYS A 172 13.60 -2.82 -37.87
N SER A 173 13.16 -2.65 -39.11
CA SER A 173 11.99 -3.22 -39.78
C SER A 173 12.01 -4.76 -39.83
N THR A 174 11.73 -5.43 -38.71
CA THR A 174 11.25 -6.81 -38.72
C THR A 174 10.00 -6.93 -37.84
N ILE A 175 9.06 -7.74 -38.30
CA ILE A 175 7.65 -7.79 -37.89
C ILE A 175 7.43 -8.13 -36.39
N ASN A 176 8.45 -8.54 -35.65
CA ASN A 176 8.31 -9.11 -34.30
C ASN A 176 9.26 -8.53 -33.25
N ASN A 177 9.32 -7.21 -33.04
CA ASN A 177 10.00 -6.67 -31.85
C ASN A 177 9.33 -5.37 -31.35
N LEU A 178 8.21 -5.50 -30.64
CA LEU A 178 7.75 -4.48 -29.71
C LEU A 178 8.57 -4.61 -28.42
N LEU A 179 9.51 -3.69 -28.13
CA LEU A 179 10.37 -3.82 -26.94
C LEU A 179 9.64 -3.40 -25.65
N PHE A 180 8.77 -2.39 -25.70
CA PHE A 180 7.91 -2.00 -24.59
C PHE A 180 6.84 -1.00 -25.04
N ASN A 181 5.75 -0.94 -24.26
CA ASN A 181 4.73 0.07 -24.37
C ASN A 181 5.06 1.22 -23.41
N TYR A 182 5.10 2.45 -23.92
CA TYR A 182 5.32 3.64 -23.10
C TYR A 182 3.97 4.29 -22.78
N HIS A 183 3.67 4.43 -21.49
CA HIS A 183 2.51 5.18 -21.04
C HIS A 183 3.00 6.46 -20.38
N TYR A 184 2.49 7.62 -20.80
CA TYR A 184 2.80 8.88 -20.16
C TYR A 184 1.53 9.62 -19.72
N ILE A 185 1.69 10.39 -18.65
CA ILE A 185 0.66 11.24 -18.06
C ILE A 185 1.27 12.63 -17.90
N ASN A 186 0.61 13.66 -18.42
CA ASN A 186 1.02 15.03 -18.16
C ASN A 186 0.36 15.52 -16.86
N ILE A 187 1.13 15.54 -15.78
CA ILE A 187 0.68 15.96 -14.44
C ILE A 187 0.78 17.47 -14.20
N THR A 188 1.29 18.26 -15.15
CA THR A 188 1.44 19.72 -14.96
C THR A 188 0.11 20.46 -14.95
N SER A 189 -0.97 19.84 -15.42
CA SER A 189 -2.32 20.41 -15.46
C SER A 189 -3.27 19.84 -14.40
N SER A 190 -2.85 18.89 -13.57
CA SER A 190 -3.72 18.29 -12.54
C SER A 190 -3.68 19.13 -11.27
N LEU A 191 -4.70 19.96 -11.06
CA LEU A 191 -4.93 20.63 -9.78
C LEU A 191 -5.53 19.63 -8.77
N PRO A 192 -5.13 19.68 -7.48
CA PRO A 192 -5.78 18.89 -6.44
C PRO A 192 -7.23 19.34 -6.27
N ILE A 193 -8.13 18.40 -5.99
CA ILE A 193 -9.48 18.72 -5.54
C ILE A 193 -9.33 19.29 -4.12
N SER A 194 -9.40 20.62 -4.00
CA SER A 194 -9.60 21.27 -2.71
C SER A 194 -11.07 21.08 -2.34
N ALA A 195 -11.32 20.34 -1.27
CA ALA A 195 -12.60 20.35 -0.57
C ALA A 195 -12.60 21.47 0.47
#